data_AF-A0A7S0U8K0-F1
#
_entry.id   AF-A0A7S0U8K0-F1
#
_cell.length_a   1.000
_cell.length_b   1.000
_cell.length_c   1.000
_cell.angle_alpha   90.00
_cell.angle_beta   90.00
_cell.angle_gamma   90.00
#
_symmetry.space_group_name_H-M   'P 1'
#
loop_
_entity.id
_entity.type
_entity.pdbx_description
1 polymer ?
#
loop_
_entity_poly.entity_id
_entity_poly.type
_entity_poly.pdbx_seq_one_letter_code
_entity_poly.pdbx_strand_id
1 'polypeptide(L)'
;GAQGFLGGGGSKPPSLRVQLDLGLVAEEELLGVLSGEMRHLAERKVHVHRLLQPLLEQRNCAFDDKDPAHVEQLADLWRSIGGQAPVPPMTPGGVKAAGRDWTSLGFQRGDCPGSDFRAMGMLGLRVLGYYAKNYTGMAKSLVEAYCERNMGYPFAAAGINVVQMLTQMVLQKAPGSHGGGVIGGGGGPPAMVGSPLFMLMTRLEGNDADHAFEECFCACMSLLEQLWVRHGASYMMFNSILACLKECVVLWIQDEFSDPTGSLESLRNFDVTRGRLPPDLNIPH
;
A
#
# COMPACT_ATOMS: atom_id res chain seq x y z
N GLY A 1 -6.78 9.98 65.79
CA GLY A 1 -6.47 8.83 64.92
C GLY A 1 -7.17 9.06 63.60
N ALA A 2 -6.38 9.14 62.53
CA ALA A 2 -6.75 9.64 61.20
C ALA A 2 -7.83 8.79 60.48
N GLN A 3 -8.74 9.48 59.79
CA GLN A 3 -9.55 8.93 58.70
C GLN A 3 -8.79 9.07 57.38
N GLY A 4 -8.96 8.07 56.50
CA GLY A 4 -8.12 7.82 55.33
C GLY A 4 -8.33 8.77 54.13
N PHE A 5 -7.19 9.13 53.53
CA PHE A 5 -6.99 9.32 52.10
C PHE A 5 -6.96 7.92 51.42
N LEU A 6 -7.35 7.67 50.17
CA LEU A 6 -6.93 8.30 48.92
C LEU A 6 -7.98 8.06 47.83
N GLY A 7 -8.46 9.13 47.19
CA GLY A 7 -9.06 9.07 45.87
C GLY A 7 -7.96 9.06 44.80
N GLY A 8 -7.84 7.99 44.04
CA GLY A 8 -6.90 7.88 42.92
C GLY A 8 -7.42 8.57 41.68
N GLY A 9 -7.19 9.88 41.57
CA GLY A 9 -7.31 10.61 40.32
C GLY A 9 -6.13 10.26 39.40
N GLY A 10 -6.40 9.50 38.34
CA GLY A 10 -5.43 9.26 37.28
C GLY A 10 -5.18 10.53 36.48
N SER A 11 -4.09 11.23 36.80
CA SER A 11 -3.59 12.35 36.00
C SER A 11 -3.16 11.84 34.62
N LYS A 12 -3.88 12.26 33.56
CA LYS A 12 -3.35 12.21 32.19
C LYS A 12 -2.01 12.97 32.14
N PRO A 13 -1.00 12.48 31.42
CA PRO A 13 0.22 13.26 31.19
C PRO A 13 -0.14 14.55 30.44
N PRO A 14 0.55 15.67 30.73
CA PRO A 14 0.25 16.93 30.07
C PRO A 14 0.59 16.80 28.58
N SER A 15 -0.42 16.98 27.72
CA SER A 15 -0.17 17.26 26.31
C SER A 15 0.59 18.58 26.24
N LEU A 16 1.85 18.54 25.81
CA LEU A 16 2.58 19.73 25.38
C LEU A 16 1.89 20.28 24.13
N ARG A 17 0.83 21.08 24.33
CA ARG A 17 0.35 21.99 23.30
C ARG A 17 1.38 23.11 23.22
N VAL A 18 2.18 23.11 22.17
CA VAL A 18 2.95 24.29 21.78
C VAL A 18 1.92 25.35 21.38
N GLN A 19 1.61 26.24 22.31
CA GLN A 19 0.84 27.44 22.03
C GLN A 19 1.80 28.42 21.38
N LEU A 20 1.79 28.49 20.05
CA LEU A 20 2.55 29.50 19.31
C LEU A 20 2.04 30.88 19.74
N ASP A 21 2.84 31.59 20.52
CA ASP A 21 2.57 32.98 20.88
C ASP A 21 2.85 33.86 19.66
N LEU A 22 1.86 33.95 18.77
CA LEU A 22 1.89 34.75 17.54
C LEU A 22 2.07 36.25 17.82
N GLY A 23 2.03 36.70 19.08
CA GLY A 23 2.25 38.09 19.47
C GLY A 23 3.72 38.53 19.45
N LEU A 24 4.69 37.61 19.32
CA LEU A 24 6.14 37.90 19.39
C LEU A 24 6.90 37.69 18.06
N VAL A 25 6.26 37.14 17.03
CA VAL A 25 6.90 36.88 15.73
C VAL A 25 6.65 38.06 14.79
N ALA A 26 7.70 38.66 14.24
CA ALA A 26 7.56 39.72 13.26
C ALA A 26 6.84 39.18 12.01
N GLU A 27 5.93 39.97 11.43
CA GLU A 27 5.14 39.57 10.25
C GLU A 27 6.03 39.09 9.09
N GLU A 28 7.19 39.72 8.89
CA GLU A 28 8.19 39.33 7.88
C GLU A 28 8.81 37.95 8.14
N GLU A 29 9.04 37.60 9.41
CA GLU A 29 9.58 36.30 9.80
C GLU A 29 8.55 35.20 9.58
N LEU A 30 7.28 35.46 9.93
CA LEU A 30 6.17 34.54 9.66
C LEU A 30 5.97 34.32 8.14
N LEU A 31 6.01 35.40 7.35
CA LEU A 31 5.93 35.31 5.88
C LEU A 31 7.11 34.54 5.29
N GLY A 32 8.32 34.72 5.85
CA GLY A 32 9.52 33.98 5.47
C GLY A 32 9.37 32.47 5.72
N VAL A 33 8.93 32.09 6.91
CA VAL A 33 8.69 30.68 7.29
C VAL A 33 7.61 30.05 6.39
N LEU A 34 6.46 30.72 6.23
CA LEU A 34 5.38 30.22 5.37
C LEU A 34 5.84 30.05 3.92
N SER A 35 6.60 31.01 3.39
CA SER A 35 7.15 30.92 2.03
C SER A 35 8.15 29.76 1.89
N GLY A 36 8.96 29.50 2.92
CA GLY A 36 9.86 28.36 3.00
C GLY A 36 9.13 27.03 2.96
N GLU A 37 8.12 26.86 3.82
CA GLU A 37 7.30 25.65 3.89
C GLU A 37 6.54 25.38 2.59
N MET A 38 5.97 26.43 1.98
CA MET A 38 5.29 26.31 0.68
C MET A 38 6.25 25.85 -0.42
N ARG A 39 7.50 26.34 -0.43
CA ARG A 39 8.54 25.92 -1.37
C ARG A 39 8.91 24.46 -1.14
N HIS A 40 9.20 24.07 0.10
CA HIS A 40 9.55 22.71 0.45
C HIS A 40 8.44 21.71 0.08
N LEU A 41 7.18 22.05 0.34
CA LEU A 41 6.03 21.24 -0.09
C LEU A 41 5.95 21.13 -1.61
N ALA A 42 6.20 22.21 -2.35
CA ALA A 42 6.22 22.17 -3.81
C ALA A 42 7.32 21.25 -4.35
N GLU A 43 8.51 21.29 -3.75
CA GLU A 43 9.64 20.41 -4.09
C GLU A 43 9.30 18.93 -3.84
N ARG A 44 8.72 18.61 -2.68
CA ARG A 44 8.28 17.25 -2.35
C ARG A 44 7.19 16.74 -3.29
N LYS A 45 6.23 17.59 -3.66
CA LYS A 45 5.21 17.26 -4.68
C LYS A 45 5.85 16.91 -6.01
N VAL A 46 6.81 17.71 -6.46
CA VAL A 46 7.53 17.45 -7.72
C VAL A 46 8.34 16.16 -7.63
N HIS A 47 9.01 15.90 -6.51
CA HIS A 47 9.77 14.68 -6.28
C HIS A 47 8.87 13.44 -6.33
N VAL A 48 7.80 13.38 -5.53
CA VAL A 48 6.84 12.26 -5.53
C VAL A 48 6.20 12.07 -6.89
N HIS A 49 5.84 13.15 -7.59
CA HIS A 49 5.32 13.06 -8.95
C HIS A 49 6.32 12.39 -9.91
N ARG A 50 7.61 12.76 -9.85
CA ARG A 50 8.66 12.16 -10.69
C ARG A 50 8.89 10.69 -10.42
N LEU A 51 8.70 10.25 -9.17
CA LEU A 51 8.78 8.82 -8.81
C LEU A 51 7.55 8.06 -9.29
N LEU A 52 6.34 8.61 -9.07
CA LEU A 52 5.08 7.95 -9.41
C LEU A 52 4.81 7.87 -10.91
N GLN A 53 5.18 8.90 -11.68
CA GLN A 53 4.87 8.95 -13.11
C GLN A 53 5.37 7.69 -13.87
N PRO A 54 6.66 7.33 -13.85
CA PRO A 54 7.14 6.15 -14.57
C PRO A 54 6.56 4.84 -14.02
N LEU A 55 6.28 4.77 -12.71
CA LEU A 55 5.59 3.61 -12.13
C LEU A 55 4.18 3.45 -12.71
N LEU A 56 3.39 4.52 -12.75
CA LEU A 56 2.03 4.50 -13.27
C LEU A 56 1.98 4.29 -14.79
N GLU A 57 3.02 4.68 -15.53
CA GLU A 57 3.15 4.35 -16.96
C GLU A 57 3.28 2.84 -17.18
N GLN A 58 3.97 2.10 -16.29
CA GLN A 58 4.08 0.64 -16.36
C GLN A 58 2.74 -0.07 -16.21
N ARG A 59 1.73 0.58 -15.62
CA ARG A 59 0.36 0.05 -15.57
C ARG A 59 -0.20 -0.24 -16.96
N ASN A 60 0.19 0.58 -17.94
CA ASN A 60 -0.30 0.48 -19.32
C ASN A 60 0.60 -0.41 -20.20
N CYS A 61 1.69 -0.95 -19.64
CA CYS A 61 2.56 -1.91 -20.31
C CYS A 61 2.09 -3.33 -19.94
N ALA A 62 1.46 -4.03 -20.88
CA ALA A 62 1.03 -5.40 -20.66
C ALA A 62 2.24 -6.34 -20.51
N PHE A 63 2.13 -7.33 -19.64
CA PHE A 63 3.11 -8.41 -19.57
C PHE A 63 3.14 -9.18 -20.90
N ASP A 64 4.35 -9.49 -21.37
CA ASP A 64 4.60 -10.21 -22.61
C ASP A 64 5.53 -11.39 -22.31
N ASP A 65 5.07 -12.61 -22.54
CA ASP A 65 5.82 -13.84 -22.30
C ASP A 65 6.93 -14.09 -23.34
N LYS A 66 7.00 -13.27 -24.38
CA LYS A 66 8.05 -13.27 -25.41
C LYS A 66 9.11 -12.20 -25.16
N ASP A 67 8.86 -11.25 -24.26
CA ASP A 67 9.83 -10.23 -23.88
C ASP A 67 10.78 -10.80 -22.80
N PRO A 68 12.09 -10.94 -23.09
CA PRO A 68 13.05 -11.48 -22.12
C PRO A 68 13.13 -10.68 -20.82
N ALA A 69 12.92 -9.36 -20.87
CA ALA A 69 12.97 -8.51 -19.68
C ALA A 69 11.75 -8.71 -18.78
N HIS A 70 10.58 -8.96 -19.36
CA HIS A 70 9.36 -9.28 -18.60
C HIS A 70 9.47 -10.65 -17.94
N VAL A 71 9.90 -11.66 -18.71
CA VAL A 71 10.12 -13.02 -18.21
C VAL A 71 11.15 -13.05 -17.10
N GLU A 72 12.25 -12.30 -17.23
CA GLU A 72 13.28 -12.25 -16.19
C GLU A 72 12.81 -11.55 -14.91
N GLN A 73 12.02 -10.47 -15.00
CA GLN A 73 11.42 -9.85 -13.81
C GLN A 73 10.49 -10.81 -13.05
N LEU A 74 9.72 -11.62 -13.79
CA LEU A 74 8.85 -12.63 -13.20
C LEU A 74 9.66 -13.79 -12.58
N ALA A 75 10.73 -14.21 -13.25
CA ALA A 75 11.68 -15.18 -12.72
C ALA A 75 12.36 -14.67 -11.43
N ASP A 76 12.71 -13.39 -11.38
CA ASP A 76 13.28 -12.74 -10.19
C ASP A 76 12.32 -12.74 -9.00
N LEU A 77 11.04 -12.46 -9.23
CA LEU A 77 9.99 -12.59 -8.20
C LEU A 77 9.96 -14.03 -7.67
N TRP A 78 9.98 -15.02 -8.56
CA TRP A 78 10.04 -16.42 -8.17
C TRP A 78 11.27 -16.75 -7.33
N ARG A 79 12.47 -16.38 -7.78
CA ARG A 79 13.72 -16.68 -7.06
C ARG A 79 13.75 -16.00 -5.68
N SER A 80 13.21 -14.78 -5.58
CA SER A 80 13.17 -14.02 -4.33
C SER A 80 12.37 -14.76 -3.25
N ILE A 81 11.26 -15.42 -3.62
CA ILE A 81 10.37 -16.11 -2.68
C ILE A 81 10.62 -17.63 -2.65
N GLY A 82 10.59 -18.27 -3.82
CA GLY A 82 10.74 -19.72 -4.00
C GLY A 82 12.15 -20.27 -3.72
N GLY A 83 13.15 -19.40 -3.55
CA GLY A 83 14.52 -19.77 -3.19
C GLY A 83 15.24 -20.51 -4.31
N GLN A 84 15.79 -21.69 -3.99
CA GLN A 84 16.58 -22.51 -4.93
C GLN A 84 15.72 -23.36 -5.90
N ALA A 85 14.39 -23.29 -5.80
CA ALA A 85 13.53 -24.05 -6.70
C ALA A 85 13.61 -23.52 -8.13
N PRO A 86 13.64 -24.40 -9.14
CA PRO A 86 13.66 -23.98 -10.54
C PRO A 86 12.41 -23.13 -10.85
N VAL A 87 12.59 -22.12 -11.72
CA VAL A 87 11.50 -21.26 -12.18
C VAL A 87 10.50 -22.12 -12.97
N PRO A 88 9.20 -22.11 -12.65
CA PRO A 88 8.22 -22.92 -13.36
C PRO A 88 8.06 -22.44 -14.81
N PRO A 89 7.86 -23.38 -15.76
CA PRO A 89 7.55 -23.00 -17.12
C PRO A 89 6.20 -22.28 -17.18
N MET A 90 6.04 -21.40 -18.17
CA MET A 90 4.77 -20.73 -18.49
C MET A 90 4.00 -21.43 -19.62
N THR A 91 4.32 -22.70 -19.89
CA THR A 91 3.68 -23.47 -20.96
C THR A 91 2.56 -24.35 -20.41
N PRO A 92 1.38 -24.39 -21.07
CA PRO A 92 0.30 -25.28 -20.68
C PRO A 92 0.74 -26.74 -20.67
N GLY A 93 0.49 -27.45 -19.57
CA GLY A 93 0.90 -28.85 -19.39
C GLY A 93 2.41 -29.05 -19.17
N GLY A 94 3.17 -27.98 -18.95
CA GLY A 94 4.58 -28.06 -18.58
C GLY A 94 4.80 -28.86 -17.29
N VAL A 95 5.93 -29.55 -17.20
CA VAL A 95 6.31 -30.30 -15.99
C VAL A 95 6.45 -29.31 -14.83
N LYS A 96 5.70 -29.53 -13.74
CA LYS A 96 5.82 -28.72 -12.53
C LYS A 96 7.27 -28.74 -12.04
N ALA A 97 7.86 -27.57 -11.87
CA ALA A 97 9.19 -27.43 -11.31
C ALA A 97 9.20 -27.96 -9.86
N ALA A 98 9.80 -29.13 -9.65
CA ALA A 98 9.85 -29.79 -8.33
C ALA A 98 8.48 -29.91 -7.61
N GLY A 99 7.38 -30.05 -8.37
CA GLY A 99 6.03 -30.12 -7.80
C GLY A 99 5.38 -28.77 -7.44
N ARG A 100 6.08 -27.65 -7.59
CA ARG A 100 5.53 -26.29 -7.46
C ARG A 100 5.36 -25.63 -8.83
N ASP A 101 4.38 -24.74 -8.93
CA ASP A 101 4.11 -23.90 -10.10
C ASP A 101 3.72 -22.49 -9.65
N TRP A 102 3.34 -21.60 -10.56
CA TRP A 102 2.98 -20.22 -10.23
C TRP A 102 1.84 -20.11 -9.21
N THR A 103 0.93 -21.09 -9.12
CA THR A 103 -0.12 -21.08 -8.08
C THR A 103 0.43 -21.19 -6.67
N SER A 104 1.64 -21.76 -6.49
CA SER A 104 2.27 -21.81 -5.17
C SER A 104 2.66 -20.43 -4.63
N LEU A 105 2.88 -19.43 -5.50
CA LEU A 105 3.03 -18.03 -5.08
C LEU A 105 1.70 -17.29 -4.98
N GLY A 106 0.57 -17.97 -5.22
CA GLY A 106 -0.76 -17.37 -5.19
C GLY A 106 -1.19 -16.68 -6.49
N PHE A 107 -0.56 -17.00 -7.63
CA PHE A 107 -1.13 -16.64 -8.94
C PHE A 107 -2.37 -17.51 -9.23
N GLN A 108 -3.34 -17.00 -9.98
CA GLN A 108 -4.60 -17.71 -10.27
C GLN A 108 -4.40 -18.93 -11.18
N ARG A 109 -3.37 -18.91 -12.04
CA ARG A 109 -3.06 -19.97 -13.00
C ARG A 109 -1.62 -20.41 -12.88
N GLY A 110 -1.40 -21.72 -12.89
CA GLY A 110 -0.09 -22.34 -12.69
C GLY A 110 0.85 -22.25 -13.88
N ASP A 111 0.34 -21.98 -15.07
CA ASP A 111 1.07 -21.88 -16.34
C ASP A 111 1.01 -20.46 -16.94
N CYS A 112 0.13 -19.59 -16.42
CA CYS A 112 -0.21 -18.30 -17.03
C CYS A 112 -0.28 -17.17 -15.99
N PRO A 113 0.81 -16.88 -15.26
CA PRO A 113 0.85 -15.79 -14.27
C PRO A 113 0.60 -14.41 -14.90
N GLY A 114 0.97 -14.23 -16.17
CA GLY A 114 0.74 -12.98 -16.92
C GLY A 114 -0.73 -12.53 -16.96
N SER A 115 -1.68 -13.48 -16.89
CA SER A 115 -3.11 -13.15 -16.91
C SER A 115 -3.60 -12.41 -15.66
N ASP A 116 -2.89 -12.49 -14.54
CA ASP A 116 -3.25 -11.76 -13.32
C ASP A 116 -2.86 -10.28 -13.42
N PHE A 117 -1.85 -9.96 -14.24
CA PHE A 117 -1.39 -8.58 -14.44
C PHE A 117 -2.29 -7.76 -15.39
N ARG A 118 -3.37 -8.31 -15.95
CA ARG A 118 -4.20 -7.63 -16.97
C ARG A 118 -4.61 -6.20 -16.62
N ALA A 119 -5.00 -5.94 -15.36
CA ALA A 119 -5.42 -4.61 -14.93
C ALA A 119 -4.24 -3.66 -14.64
N MET A 120 -3.14 -4.21 -14.13
CA MET A 120 -2.01 -3.44 -13.58
C MET A 120 -0.73 -3.50 -14.41
N GLY A 121 -0.73 -4.21 -15.55
CA GLY A 121 0.44 -4.39 -16.39
C GLY A 121 1.69 -4.78 -15.61
N MET A 122 2.83 -4.27 -16.06
CA MET A 122 4.13 -4.47 -15.43
C MET A 122 4.25 -3.78 -14.06
N LEU A 123 3.39 -2.81 -13.73
CA LEU A 123 3.38 -2.18 -12.39
C LEU A 123 3.09 -3.21 -11.30
N GLY A 124 2.13 -4.12 -11.53
CA GLY A 124 1.80 -5.18 -10.57
C GLY A 124 3.00 -6.08 -10.27
N LEU A 125 3.73 -6.49 -11.32
CA LEU A 125 4.93 -7.31 -11.18
C LEU A 125 6.08 -6.55 -10.50
N ARG A 126 6.32 -5.29 -10.89
CA ARG A 126 7.37 -4.46 -10.31
C ARG A 126 7.21 -4.29 -8.80
N VAL A 127 6.01 -3.92 -8.35
CA VAL A 127 5.75 -3.64 -6.93
C VAL A 127 5.77 -4.91 -6.09
N LEU A 128 5.23 -6.02 -6.61
CA LEU A 128 5.39 -7.34 -5.98
C LEU A 128 6.88 -7.72 -5.86
N GLY A 129 7.66 -7.51 -6.93
CA GLY A 129 9.10 -7.75 -6.94
C GLY A 129 9.84 -6.90 -5.91
N TYR A 130 9.46 -5.63 -5.76
CA TYR A 130 10.00 -4.76 -4.71
C TYR A 130 9.77 -5.35 -3.32
N TYR A 131 8.55 -5.76 -3.00
CA TYR A 131 8.24 -6.35 -1.70
C TYR A 131 9.00 -7.67 -1.47
N ALA A 132 9.05 -8.54 -2.48
CA ALA A 132 9.75 -9.81 -2.39
C ALA A 132 11.27 -9.63 -2.13
N LYS A 133 11.88 -8.59 -2.72
CA LYS A 133 13.32 -8.30 -2.58
C LYS A 133 13.66 -7.58 -1.27
N ASN A 134 12.86 -6.58 -0.87
CA ASN A 134 13.15 -5.76 0.32
C ASN A 134 12.59 -6.37 1.61
N TYR A 135 11.50 -7.13 1.52
CA TYR A 135 10.81 -7.77 2.65
C TYR A 135 10.74 -9.30 2.48
N THR A 136 11.85 -9.90 2.02
CA THR A 136 11.92 -11.33 1.66
C THR A 136 11.41 -12.27 2.75
N GLY A 137 11.78 -12.04 4.01
CA GLY A 137 11.34 -12.89 5.12
C GLY A 137 9.82 -12.88 5.29
N MET A 138 9.20 -11.71 5.21
CA MET A 138 7.74 -11.56 5.28
C MET A 138 7.06 -12.17 4.06
N ALA A 139 7.57 -11.91 2.85
CA ALA A 139 7.02 -12.49 1.61
C ALA A 139 7.04 -14.03 1.63
N LYS A 140 8.14 -14.63 2.09
CA LYS A 140 8.25 -16.09 2.26
C LYS A 140 7.27 -16.60 3.31
N SER A 141 7.20 -15.97 4.47
CA SER A 141 6.27 -16.33 5.54
C SER A 141 4.81 -16.32 5.06
N LEU A 142 4.41 -15.30 4.28
CA LEU A 142 3.06 -15.22 3.69
C LEU A 142 2.77 -16.36 2.71
N VAL A 143 3.73 -16.70 1.86
CA VAL A 143 3.58 -17.80 0.89
C VAL A 143 3.56 -19.17 1.57
N GLU A 144 4.39 -19.36 2.60
CA GLU A 144 4.37 -20.56 3.44
C GLU A 144 3.05 -20.70 4.18
N ALA A 145 2.53 -19.62 4.78
CA ALA A 145 1.22 -19.62 5.42
C ALA A 145 0.08 -19.95 4.44
N TYR A 146 0.17 -19.49 3.19
CA TYR A 146 -0.76 -19.86 2.13
C TYR A 146 -0.69 -21.36 1.79
N CYS A 147 0.50 -21.89 1.54
CA CYS A 147 0.70 -23.27 1.08
C CYS A 147 0.50 -24.31 2.19
N GLU A 148 1.09 -24.09 3.37
CA GLU A 148 1.20 -25.09 4.42
C GLU A 148 0.03 -25.05 5.41
N ARG A 149 -0.52 -23.85 5.67
CA ARG A 149 -1.62 -23.65 6.63
C ARG A 149 -2.98 -23.53 5.94
N ASN A 150 -3.01 -23.67 4.61
CA ASN A 150 -4.21 -23.57 3.77
C ASN A 150 -5.09 -22.34 4.12
N MET A 151 -4.45 -21.22 4.46
CA MET A 151 -5.14 -20.00 4.94
C MET A 151 -5.92 -19.28 3.82
N GLY A 152 -5.86 -19.79 2.58
CA GLY A 152 -6.62 -19.23 1.46
C GLY A 152 -6.19 -17.83 1.03
N TYR A 153 -5.00 -17.37 1.44
CA TYR A 153 -4.41 -16.07 1.13
C TYR A 153 -3.52 -16.11 -0.14
N PRO A 154 -4.04 -15.81 -1.34
CA PRO A 154 -3.26 -15.93 -2.56
C PRO A 154 -2.29 -14.75 -2.69
N PHE A 155 -1.06 -14.87 -2.18
CA PHE A 155 -0.07 -13.78 -2.09
C PHE A 155 0.03 -12.91 -3.34
N ALA A 156 0.27 -13.49 -4.52
CA ALA A 156 0.41 -12.72 -5.76
C ALA A 156 -0.91 -12.01 -6.15
N ALA A 157 -2.04 -12.74 -6.17
CA ALA A 157 -3.33 -12.13 -6.51
C ALA A 157 -3.75 -11.05 -5.49
N ALA A 158 -3.49 -11.26 -4.20
CA ALA A 158 -3.71 -10.30 -3.13
C ALA A 158 -2.89 -9.03 -3.36
N GLY A 159 -1.57 -9.17 -3.56
CA GLY A 159 -0.69 -8.04 -3.81
C GLY A 159 -1.07 -7.27 -5.07
N ILE A 160 -1.40 -7.93 -6.18
CA ILE A 160 -1.85 -7.24 -7.41
C ILE A 160 -3.13 -6.41 -7.15
N ASN A 161 -4.07 -6.93 -6.35
CA ASN A 161 -5.26 -6.17 -5.96
C ASN A 161 -4.93 -4.98 -5.05
N VAL A 162 -3.97 -5.11 -4.13
CA VAL A 162 -3.50 -3.97 -3.30
C VAL A 162 -2.81 -2.91 -4.17
N VAL A 163 -2.00 -3.29 -5.16
CA VAL A 163 -1.42 -2.36 -6.14
C VAL A 163 -2.52 -1.62 -6.90
N GLN A 164 -3.56 -2.33 -7.32
CA GLN A 164 -4.73 -1.74 -7.98
C GLN A 164 -5.48 -0.76 -7.08
N MET A 165 -5.73 -1.13 -5.82
CA MET A 165 -6.37 -0.29 -4.82
C MET A 165 -5.57 1.01 -4.60
N LEU A 166 -4.27 0.91 -4.34
CA LEU A 166 -3.41 2.09 -4.11
C LEU A 166 -3.31 2.97 -5.35
N THR A 167 -3.18 2.37 -6.53
CA THR A 167 -3.19 3.10 -7.81
C THR A 167 -4.49 3.89 -7.98
N GLN A 168 -5.64 3.30 -7.67
CA GLN A 168 -6.92 4.01 -7.70
C GLN A 168 -6.95 5.16 -6.69
N MET A 169 -6.46 4.94 -5.47
CA MET A 169 -6.42 5.99 -4.44
C MET A 169 -5.50 7.15 -4.80
N VAL A 170 -4.36 6.88 -5.43
CA VAL A 170 -3.42 7.91 -5.94
C VAL A 170 -4.04 8.71 -7.10
N LEU A 171 -4.86 8.07 -7.94
CA LEU A 171 -5.50 8.72 -9.09
C LEU A 171 -6.86 9.38 -8.79
N GLN A 172 -7.48 9.08 -7.63
CA GLN A 172 -8.75 9.66 -7.22
C GLN A 172 -8.56 11.03 -6.56
N LYS A 173 -9.21 12.06 -7.09
CA LYS A 173 -9.27 13.39 -6.46
C LYS A 173 -10.07 13.32 -5.14
N ALA A 174 -9.72 14.17 -4.17
CA ALA A 174 -10.49 14.31 -2.94
C ALA A 174 -11.98 14.67 -3.24
N PRO A 175 -12.95 14.04 -2.55
CA PRO A 175 -14.36 14.39 -2.71
C PRO A 175 -14.59 15.86 -2.33
N GLY A 176 -15.16 16.64 -3.24
CA GLY A 176 -15.38 18.09 -3.08
C GLY A 176 -14.57 18.99 -4.00
N SER A 177 -13.56 18.45 -4.72
CA SER A 177 -12.82 19.18 -5.76
C SER A 177 -13.68 19.40 -7.03
N HIS A 178 -14.60 20.37 -6.98
CA HIS A 178 -15.41 20.81 -8.13
C HIS A 178 -14.61 21.73 -9.07
N GLY A 179 -13.47 21.26 -9.57
CA GLY A 179 -12.72 21.88 -10.66
C GLY A 179 -12.77 20.97 -11.88
N GLY A 180 -13.62 21.33 -12.85
CA GLY A 180 -14.10 20.46 -13.93
C GLY A 180 -13.08 20.04 -14.99
N GLY A 181 -13.54 19.18 -15.89
CA GLY A 181 -12.83 18.85 -17.13
C GLY A 181 -12.95 17.39 -17.57
N VAL A 182 -14.02 17.12 -18.31
CA VAL A 182 -14.16 16.25 -19.50
C VAL A 182 -12.99 15.29 -19.84
N ILE A 183 -13.37 14.04 -20.10
CA ILE A 183 -12.57 13.00 -20.77
C ILE A 183 -12.06 13.54 -22.12
N GLY A 184 -10.76 13.72 -22.27
CA GLY A 184 -10.13 14.11 -23.54
C GLY A 184 -8.60 14.00 -23.46
N GLY A 185 -8.01 13.22 -24.36
CA GLY A 185 -6.57 12.94 -24.39
C GLY A 185 -5.70 14.19 -24.62
N GLY A 186 -4.55 14.24 -23.95
CA GLY A 186 -3.53 15.27 -24.13
C GLY A 186 -2.70 15.45 -22.86
N GLY A 187 -1.38 15.26 -22.96
CA GLY A 187 -0.45 15.18 -21.83
C GLY A 187 -0.34 16.45 -20.97
N GLY A 188 -0.57 16.27 -19.66
CA GLY A 188 -0.25 17.20 -18.55
C GLY A 188 -0.95 16.71 -17.26
N PRO A 189 -0.31 16.69 -16.06
CA PRO A 189 -0.93 16.07 -14.88
C PRO A 189 -1.88 17.06 -14.17
N PRO A 190 -3.15 16.68 -13.86
CA PRO A 190 -3.66 17.02 -12.51
C PRO A 190 -4.75 16.06 -11.95
N ALA A 191 -4.77 14.76 -12.29
CA ALA A 191 -5.61 13.81 -11.54
C ALA A 191 -4.94 13.38 -10.21
N MET A 192 -3.62 13.14 -10.25
CA MET A 192 -2.86 12.54 -9.16
C MET A 192 -2.50 13.50 -8.02
N VAL A 193 -2.08 14.73 -8.34
CA VAL A 193 -1.48 15.68 -7.38
C VAL A 193 -2.47 16.14 -6.28
N GLY A 194 -3.77 15.94 -6.50
CA GLY A 194 -4.83 16.29 -5.56
C GLY A 194 -5.39 15.11 -4.76
N SER A 195 -4.83 13.89 -4.88
CA SER A 195 -5.30 12.77 -4.07
C SER A 195 -4.76 12.86 -2.64
N PRO A 196 -5.56 12.47 -1.62
CA PRO A 196 -5.10 12.44 -0.23
C PRO A 196 -3.86 11.56 -0.03
N LEU A 197 -3.80 10.41 -0.73
CA LEU A 197 -2.67 9.48 -0.64
C LEU A 197 -1.40 10.09 -1.26
N PHE A 198 -1.49 10.77 -2.40
CA PHE A 198 -0.36 11.49 -2.98
C PHE A 198 0.17 12.55 -2.01
N MET A 199 -0.73 13.32 -1.40
CA MET A 199 -0.36 14.36 -0.44
C MET A 199 0.31 13.80 0.84
N LEU A 200 0.01 12.56 1.22
CA LEU A 200 0.71 11.88 2.32
C LEU A 200 2.07 11.35 1.90
N MET A 201 2.22 10.85 0.67
CA MET A 201 3.52 10.46 0.13
C MET A 201 4.50 11.65 0.14
N THR A 202 4.03 12.89 -0.07
CA THR A 202 4.87 14.09 0.07
C THR A 202 5.20 14.46 1.51
N ARG A 203 4.78 13.66 2.50
CA ARG A 203 5.11 13.84 3.92
C ARG A 203 6.06 12.77 4.45
N LEU A 204 6.30 11.71 3.68
CA LEU A 204 7.25 10.66 4.04
C LEU A 204 8.70 11.16 3.99
N GLU A 205 9.53 10.61 4.88
CA GLU A 205 10.93 10.98 5.05
C GLU A 205 11.83 9.74 4.96
N GLY A 206 13.15 9.96 4.79
CA GLY A 206 14.12 8.88 4.70
C GLY A 206 13.90 7.95 3.50
N ASN A 207 14.19 6.66 3.69
CA ASN A 207 14.07 5.65 2.62
C ASN A 207 12.64 5.50 2.08
N ASP A 208 11.63 5.79 2.92
CA ASP A 208 10.22 5.73 2.52
C ASP A 208 9.90 6.81 1.47
N ALA A 209 10.59 7.94 1.48
CA ALA A 209 10.36 9.02 0.52
C ALA A 209 10.75 8.63 -0.92
N ASP A 210 11.88 7.92 -1.07
CA ASP A 210 12.42 7.52 -2.39
C ASP A 210 11.62 6.37 -3.04
N HIS A 211 10.84 5.64 -2.24
CA HIS A 211 10.04 4.48 -2.65
C HIS A 211 8.59 4.56 -2.14
N ALA A 212 8.03 5.77 -2.05
CA ALA A 212 6.78 6.03 -1.35
C ALA A 212 5.59 5.13 -1.77
N PHE A 213 5.45 4.83 -3.07
CA PHE A 213 4.37 3.97 -3.55
C PHE A 213 4.57 2.51 -3.12
N GLU A 214 5.77 2.00 -3.35
CA GLU A 214 6.15 0.65 -2.98
C GLU A 214 6.09 0.46 -1.45
N GLU A 215 6.52 1.43 -0.66
CA GLU A 215 6.45 1.36 0.80
C GLU A 215 5.02 1.46 1.34
N CYS A 216 4.15 2.29 0.75
CA CYS A 216 2.72 2.25 1.04
C CYS A 216 2.12 0.86 0.74
N PHE A 217 2.56 0.22 -0.35
CA PHE A 217 2.18 -1.16 -0.66
C PHE A 217 2.66 -2.14 0.41
N CYS A 218 3.92 -2.06 0.84
CA CYS A 218 4.48 -2.92 1.88
C CYS A 218 3.72 -2.79 3.22
N ALA A 219 3.37 -1.56 3.61
CA ALA A 219 2.55 -1.30 4.80
C ALA A 219 1.13 -1.88 4.65
N CYS A 220 0.50 -1.72 3.48
CA CYS A 220 -0.82 -2.31 3.20
C CYS A 220 -0.80 -3.83 3.20
N MET A 221 0.26 -4.49 2.73
CA MET A 221 0.40 -5.95 2.80
C MET A 221 0.44 -6.44 4.25
N SER A 222 1.13 -5.71 5.13
CA SER A 222 1.18 -6.01 6.57
C SER A 222 -0.20 -5.84 7.22
N LEU A 223 -0.93 -4.78 6.85
CA LEU A 223 -2.28 -4.53 7.36
C LEU A 223 -3.30 -5.55 6.83
N LEU A 224 -3.15 -5.97 5.57
CA LEU A 224 -3.96 -7.00 4.94
C LEU A 224 -3.80 -8.34 5.67
N GLU A 225 -2.58 -8.74 6.01
CA GLU A 225 -2.32 -9.95 6.80
C GLU A 225 -3.00 -9.88 8.18
N GLN A 226 -2.88 -8.74 8.87
CA GLN A 226 -3.53 -8.53 10.17
C GLN A 226 -5.05 -8.68 10.08
N LEU A 227 -5.68 -8.08 9.05
CA LEU A 227 -7.11 -8.22 8.80
C LEU A 227 -7.49 -9.67 8.48
N TRP A 228 -6.69 -10.35 7.66
CA TRP A 228 -6.93 -11.74 7.28
C TRP A 228 -6.94 -12.65 8.50
N VAL A 229 -5.92 -12.55 9.35
CA VAL A 229 -5.80 -13.32 10.59
C VAL A 229 -6.91 -12.97 11.57
N ARG A 230 -7.17 -11.68 11.79
CA ARG A 230 -8.18 -11.20 12.74
C ARG A 230 -9.57 -11.74 12.43
N HIS A 231 -9.94 -11.77 11.16
CA HIS A 231 -11.26 -12.21 10.74
C HIS A 231 -11.34 -13.72 10.49
N GLY A 232 -10.25 -14.47 10.66
CA GLY A 232 -10.19 -15.88 10.28
C GLY A 232 -10.57 -16.08 8.82
N ALA A 233 -10.13 -15.17 7.95
CA ALA A 233 -10.67 -15.05 6.61
C ALA A 233 -10.36 -16.28 5.76
N SER A 234 -11.33 -16.66 4.94
CA SER A 234 -11.15 -17.62 3.85
C SER A 234 -11.04 -16.89 2.52
N TYR A 235 -10.69 -17.62 1.47
CA TYR A 235 -10.68 -17.09 0.10
C TYR A 235 -12.04 -16.46 -0.29
N MET A 236 -13.16 -16.97 0.21
CA MET A 236 -14.50 -16.41 -0.08
C MET A 236 -14.69 -14.99 0.48
N MET A 237 -13.91 -14.61 1.49
CA MET A 237 -13.93 -13.28 2.10
C MET A 237 -12.95 -12.31 1.45
N PHE A 238 -12.20 -12.74 0.43
CA PHE A 238 -11.11 -11.97 -0.17
C PHE A 238 -11.50 -10.53 -0.53
N ASN A 239 -12.62 -10.36 -1.26
CA ASN A 239 -13.09 -9.03 -1.66
C ASN A 239 -13.57 -8.20 -0.45
N SER A 240 -14.19 -8.82 0.55
CA SER A 240 -14.63 -8.15 1.78
C SER A 240 -13.44 -7.65 2.60
N ILE A 241 -12.38 -8.45 2.69
CA ILE A 241 -11.15 -8.08 3.38
C ILE A 241 -10.42 -6.95 2.63
N LEU A 242 -10.36 -6.99 1.30
CA LEU A 242 -9.80 -5.88 0.51
C LEU A 242 -10.60 -4.58 0.66
N ALA A 243 -11.93 -4.66 0.76
CA ALA A 243 -12.78 -3.51 1.03
C ALA A 243 -12.52 -2.93 2.44
N CYS A 244 -12.40 -3.80 3.45
CA CYS A 244 -12.06 -3.41 4.82
C CYS A 244 -10.64 -2.78 4.89
N LEU A 245 -9.66 -3.36 4.20
CA LEU A 245 -8.32 -2.80 4.06
C LEU A 245 -8.38 -1.37 3.50
N LYS A 246 -9.13 -1.16 2.42
CA LYS A 246 -9.31 0.17 1.84
C LYS A 246 -9.91 1.15 2.84
N GLU A 247 -10.91 0.73 3.62
CA GLU A 247 -11.50 1.56 4.67
C GLU A 247 -10.47 1.92 5.74
N CYS A 248 -9.67 0.95 6.22
CA CYS A 248 -8.58 1.22 7.16
C CYS A 248 -7.58 2.24 6.62
N VAL A 249 -7.16 2.11 5.35
CA VAL A 249 -6.25 3.09 4.74
C VAL A 249 -6.92 4.48 4.67
N VAL A 250 -8.20 4.57 4.31
CA VAL A 250 -8.92 5.87 4.30
C VAL A 250 -8.99 6.49 5.69
N LEU A 251 -9.24 5.71 6.73
CA LEU A 251 -9.26 6.18 8.12
C LEU A 251 -7.86 6.62 8.59
N TRP A 252 -6.83 5.83 8.28
CA TRP A 252 -5.44 6.20 8.55
C TRP A 252 -5.06 7.52 7.86
N ILE A 253 -5.46 7.70 6.60
CA ILE A 253 -5.25 8.97 5.87
C ILE A 253 -5.86 10.13 6.66
N GLN A 254 -7.09 9.99 7.16
CA GLN A 254 -7.75 11.04 7.96
C GLN A 254 -7.00 11.35 9.26
N ASP A 255 -6.48 10.32 9.93
CA ASP A 255 -5.68 10.50 11.13
C ASP A 255 -4.40 11.28 10.82
N GLU A 256 -3.65 10.91 9.76
CA GLU A 256 -2.42 11.61 9.35
C GLU A 256 -2.67 13.06 8.86
N PHE A 257 -3.87 13.38 8.38
CA PHE A 257 -4.23 14.77 8.10
C PHE A 257 -4.55 15.57 9.36
N SER A 258 -5.01 14.90 10.42
CA SER A 258 -5.41 15.52 11.68
C SER A 258 -4.25 15.67 12.66
N ASP A 259 -3.41 14.63 12.77
CA ASP A 259 -2.23 14.56 13.63
C ASP A 259 -1.09 13.87 12.85
N PRO A 260 -0.33 14.62 12.02
CA PRO A 260 0.64 14.04 11.11
C PRO A 260 1.81 13.38 11.85
N THR A 261 2.08 12.12 11.54
CA THR A 261 3.29 11.43 12.01
C THR A 261 4.40 11.44 10.96
N GLY A 262 4.04 11.54 9.68
CA GLY A 262 5.00 11.51 8.57
C GLY A 262 5.65 10.14 8.34
N SER A 263 5.13 9.08 8.95
CA SER A 263 5.71 7.74 8.91
C SER A 263 4.67 6.70 8.49
N LEU A 264 5.08 5.70 7.71
CA LEU A 264 4.23 4.54 7.42
C LEU A 264 4.13 3.57 8.60
N GLU A 265 4.88 3.79 9.68
CA GLU A 265 4.78 2.97 10.88
C GLU A 265 3.40 3.12 11.57
N SER A 266 2.76 4.29 11.45
CA SER A 266 1.39 4.49 11.91
C SER A 266 0.37 3.68 11.09
N LEU A 267 0.64 3.43 9.79
CA LEU A 267 -0.18 2.56 8.95
C LEU A 267 0.03 1.08 9.29
N ARG A 268 1.29 0.67 9.51
CA ARG A 268 1.64 -0.72 9.88
C ARG A 268 1.02 -1.11 11.22
N ASN A 269 0.95 -0.17 12.17
CA ASN A 269 0.35 -0.36 13.50
C ASN A 269 -1.10 0.16 13.60
N PHE A 270 -1.76 0.41 12.46
CA PHE A 270 -3.12 0.93 12.46
C PHE A 270 -4.07 -0.04 13.16
N ASP A 271 -4.96 0.50 14.00
CA ASP A 271 -5.98 -0.30 14.68
C ASP A 271 -7.03 -0.84 13.69
N VAL A 272 -6.77 -2.06 13.22
CA VAL A 272 -7.64 -2.82 12.29
C VAL A 272 -9.06 -3.03 12.81
N THR A 273 -9.35 -2.80 14.09
CA THR A 273 -10.72 -2.92 14.63
C THR A 273 -11.65 -1.80 14.14
N ARG A 274 -11.08 -0.70 13.62
CA ARG A 274 -11.82 0.45 13.10
C ARG A 274 -12.37 0.22 11.69
N GLY A 275 -11.72 -0.64 10.90
CA GLY A 275 -12.23 -1.06 9.59
C GLY A 275 -13.43 -1.98 9.74
N ARG A 276 -14.45 -1.81 8.90
CA ARG A 276 -15.66 -2.63 8.94
C ARG A 276 -15.73 -3.51 7.71
N LEU A 277 -16.06 -4.77 7.94
CA LEU A 277 -16.46 -5.64 6.85
C LEU A 277 -17.78 -5.11 6.24
N PRO A 278 -17.91 -5.11 4.91
CA PRO A 278 -19.17 -4.79 4.26
C PRO A 278 -20.32 -5.66 4.80
N PRO A 279 -21.51 -5.09 5.06
CA PRO A 279 -22.61 -5.78 5.74
C PRO A 279 -23.21 -6.94 4.94
N ASP A 280 -23.04 -6.96 3.62
CA ASP A 280 -23.58 -7.98 2.73
C ASP A 280 -22.46 -8.80 2.13
N LEU A 281 -22.21 -9.98 2.70
CA LEU A 281 -21.71 -11.18 2.02
C LEU A 281 -21.82 -12.30 3.05
N ASN A 282 -22.78 -13.21 2.86
CA ASN A 282 -22.92 -14.45 3.63
C ASN A 282 -21.52 -15.05 3.88
N ILE A 283 -21.00 -14.87 5.09
CA ILE A 283 -19.83 -15.60 5.57
C ILE A 283 -20.40 -16.94 6.05
N PRO A 284 -20.18 -18.06 5.35
CA PRO A 284 -20.50 -19.34 5.94
C PRO A 284 -19.56 -19.51 7.13
N HIS A 285 -20.14 -19.57 8.33
CA HIS A 285 -19.43 -20.00 9.54
C HIS A 285 -18.94 -21.44 9.40
#